data_AF-A0AAD0T3V6-F1
#
_entry.id   AF-A0AAD0T3V6-F1
#
_cell.length_a   1.000
_cell.length_b   1.000
_cell.length_c   1.000
_cell.angle_alpha   90.00
_cell.angle_beta   90.00
_cell.angle_gamma   90.00
#
_symmetry.space_group_name_H-M   'P 1'
#
loop_
_entity.id
_entity.type
_entity.pdbx_description
1 polymer ?
#
loop_
_entity_poly.entity_id
_entity_poly.type
_entity_poly.pdbx_seq_one_letter_code
_entity_poly.pdbx_strand_id
1 'polypeptide(L)'
;MFKESNSGFSMQPMVSYFGIELNQNQYQKIKQKLDRLMDRCPVSSSYKLDFKKHQTNYIGQLTIQSYGKKFYAKKVAHTPYLTFTLLEDEIDDQLLKWKRERFSNSLAKNLSGPRVA
;
A
#
# COMPACT_ATOMS: atom_id res chain seq x y z
N MET A 1 31.63 -1.04 37.58
CA MET A 1 30.55 -1.96 37.11
C MET A 1 30.17 -1.55 35.70
N PHE A 2 30.71 -2.21 34.70
CA PHE A 2 30.36 -1.98 33.30
C PHE A 2 29.18 -2.89 32.97
N LYS A 3 28.01 -2.32 32.67
CA LYS A 3 26.86 -3.08 32.17
C LYS A 3 27.15 -3.41 30.70
N GLU A 4 27.59 -4.63 30.46
CA GLU A 4 27.56 -5.25 29.14
C GLU A 4 26.13 -5.21 28.62
N SER A 5 25.90 -4.36 27.62
CA SER A 5 24.65 -4.33 26.88
C SER A 5 24.68 -5.52 25.93
N ASN A 6 24.26 -6.69 26.43
CA ASN A 6 24.07 -7.88 25.63
C ASN A 6 22.94 -7.60 24.63
N SER A 7 23.31 -7.15 23.43
CA SER A 7 22.43 -6.99 22.28
C SER A 7 22.00 -8.38 21.83
N GLY A 8 20.98 -8.92 22.50
CA GLY A 8 20.29 -10.10 22.07
C GLY A 8 19.70 -9.84 20.70
N PHE A 9 20.40 -10.30 19.65
CA PHE A 9 19.81 -10.59 18.36
C PHE A 9 18.78 -11.70 18.60
N SER A 10 17.59 -11.29 19.04
CA SER A 10 16.41 -12.12 19.05
C SER A 10 16.23 -12.60 17.62
N MET A 11 16.52 -13.89 17.39
CA MET A 11 16.11 -14.60 16.19
C MET A 11 14.59 -14.64 16.21
N GLN A 12 13.99 -13.57 15.72
CA GLN A 12 12.54 -13.45 15.62
C GLN A 12 12.07 -14.51 14.61
N PRO A 13 11.05 -15.31 14.96
CA PRO A 13 10.57 -16.37 14.08
C PRO A 13 10.16 -15.76 12.73
N MET A 14 10.73 -16.28 11.65
CA MET A 14 10.26 -15.96 10.30
C MET A 14 8.92 -16.67 10.10
N VAL A 15 7.87 -15.88 9.91
CA VAL A 15 6.53 -16.40 9.68
C VAL A 15 6.12 -16.00 8.27
N SER A 16 5.41 -16.90 7.58
CA SER A 16 4.89 -16.62 6.24
C SER A 16 3.75 -15.60 6.35
N TYR A 17 4.03 -14.37 5.94
CA TYR A 17 3.06 -13.29 5.85
C TYR A 17 2.97 -12.80 4.41
N PHE A 18 1.75 -12.59 3.92
CA PHE A 18 1.50 -12.10 2.56
C PHE A 18 2.18 -12.95 1.46
N GLY A 19 2.42 -14.25 1.70
CA GLY A 19 3.04 -15.16 0.72
C GLY A 19 4.58 -15.22 0.73
N ILE A 20 5.24 -14.54 1.68
CA ILE A 20 6.70 -14.60 1.87
C ILE A 20 7.08 -14.70 3.34
N GLU A 21 8.27 -15.23 3.62
CA GLU A 21 8.83 -15.25 4.97
C GLU A 21 9.24 -13.84 5.38
N LEU A 22 8.56 -13.31 6.39
CA LEU A 22 8.84 -11.98 6.95
C LEU A 22 9.10 -12.11 8.45
N ASN A 23 10.02 -11.28 8.92
CA ASN A 23 10.19 -11.07 10.35
C ASN A 23 9.01 -10.23 10.90
N GLN A 24 8.57 -10.47 12.13
CA GLN A 24 7.56 -9.71 12.86
C GLN A 24 7.74 -8.19 12.76
N ASN A 25 8.97 -7.68 12.89
CA ASN A 25 9.25 -6.24 12.78
C ASN A 25 8.98 -5.72 11.35
N GLN A 26 9.37 -6.48 10.33
CA GLN A 26 9.12 -6.14 8.93
C GLN A 26 7.61 -6.19 8.61
N TYR A 27 6.93 -7.22 9.11
CA TYR A 27 5.48 -7.35 9.00
C TYR A 27 4.76 -6.14 9.61
N GLN A 28 5.11 -5.76 10.84
CA GLN A 28 4.50 -4.60 11.51
C GLN A 28 4.72 -3.30 10.74
N LYS A 29 5.93 -3.08 10.20
CA LYS A 29 6.21 -1.90 9.36
C LYS A 29 5.36 -1.86 8.09
N ILE A 30 5.25 -2.99 7.38
CA ILE A 30 4.42 -3.10 6.18
C ILE A 30 2.94 -2.88 6.53
N LYS A 31 2.47 -3.50 7.62
CA LYS A 31 1.10 -3.37 8.10
C LYS A 31 0.75 -1.93 8.46
N GLN A 32 1.60 -1.24 9.23
CA GLN A 32 1.36 0.17 9.58
C GLN A 32 1.27 1.08 8.35
N LYS A 33 2.14 0.87 7.35
CA LYS A 33 2.05 1.64 6.10
C LYS A 33 0.80 1.29 5.31
N LEU A 34 0.42 0.03 5.27
CA LEU A 34 -0.80 -0.42 4.61
C LEU A 34 -2.04 0.19 5.26
N ASP A 35 -2.13 0.20 6.60
CA ASP A 35 -3.22 0.85 7.32
C ASP A 35 -3.31 2.35 6.96
N ARG A 36 -2.17 3.05 6.93
CA ARG A 36 -2.11 4.47 6.48
C ARG A 36 -2.53 4.66 5.02
N LEU A 37 -2.24 3.69 4.14
CA LEU A 37 -2.69 3.71 2.76
C LEU A 37 -4.21 3.50 2.68
N MET A 38 -4.75 2.61 3.51
CA MET A 38 -6.20 2.35 3.59
C MET A 38 -6.98 3.55 4.11
N ASP A 39 -6.43 4.34 5.04
CA ASP A 39 -7.02 5.61 5.48
C ASP A 39 -7.16 6.63 4.33
N ARG A 40 -6.27 6.58 3.34
CA ARG A 40 -6.33 7.44 2.14
C ARG A 40 -7.29 6.92 1.07
N CYS A 41 -7.69 5.66 1.16
CA CYS A 41 -8.60 5.01 0.23
C CYS A 41 -10.05 5.42 0.49
N PRO A 42 -10.95 5.25 -0.49
CA PRO A 42 -12.36 5.55 -0.28
C PRO A 42 -12.99 4.66 0.80
N VAL A 43 -14.05 5.14 1.45
CA VAL A 43 -14.80 4.39 2.47
C VAL A 43 -15.23 3.02 1.92
N SER A 44 -15.13 1.97 2.75
CA SER A 44 -15.43 0.57 2.39
C SER A 44 -14.52 -0.08 1.34
N SER A 45 -13.25 0.31 1.29
CA SER A 45 -12.27 -0.36 0.43
C SER A 45 -11.73 -1.64 1.05
N SER A 46 -11.67 -2.72 0.27
CA SER A 46 -10.97 -3.96 0.63
C SER A 46 -9.62 -4.01 -0.08
N TYR A 47 -8.61 -4.60 0.57
CA TYR A 47 -7.30 -4.78 -0.04
C TYR A 47 -6.93 -6.26 -0.13
N LYS A 48 -6.11 -6.56 -1.12
CA LYS A 48 -5.42 -7.83 -1.28
C LYS A 48 -3.96 -7.56 -1.60
N LEU A 49 -3.09 -7.91 -0.67
CA LEU A 49 -1.64 -7.77 -0.79
C LEU A 49 -1.02 -9.15 -0.85
N ASP A 50 -0.36 -9.45 -1.97
CA ASP A 50 0.35 -10.71 -2.20
C ASP A 50 1.79 -10.40 -2.61
N PHE A 51 2.74 -11.06 -1.96
CA PHE A 51 4.13 -11.12 -2.38
C PHE A 51 4.45 -12.52 -2.88
N LYS A 52 5.28 -12.57 -3.93
CA LYS A 52 5.87 -13.78 -4.46
C LYS A 52 7.37 -13.59 -4.52
N LYS A 53 8.11 -14.48 -3.86
CA LYS A 53 9.57 -14.55 -3.98
C LYS A 53 9.92 -15.25 -5.29
N HIS A 54 10.74 -14.63 -6.12
CA HIS A 54 11.22 -15.17 -7.39
C HIS A 54 12.74 -15.09 -7.45
N GLN A 55 13.41 -16.21 -7.15
CA GLN A 55 14.88 -16.35 -7.06
C GLN A 55 15.53 -15.30 -6.15
N THR A 56 15.95 -14.16 -6.71
CA THR A 56 16.63 -13.05 -6.05
C THR A 56 15.76 -11.80 -5.89
N ASN A 57 14.54 -11.82 -6.41
CA ASN A 57 13.63 -10.68 -6.43
C ASN A 57 12.31 -11.01 -5.73
N TYR A 58 11.62 -9.97 -5.29
CA TYR A 58 10.29 -10.01 -4.70
C TYR A 58 9.31 -9.31 -5.63
N ILE A 59 8.26 -10.04 -6.02
CA ILE A 59 7.16 -9.53 -6.82
C ILE A 59 6.02 -9.25 -5.86
N GLY A 60 5.67 -7.98 -5.69
CA GLY A 60 4.52 -7.57 -4.90
C GLY A 60 3.35 -7.22 -5.79
N GLN A 61 2.15 -7.56 -5.35
CA GLN A 61 0.89 -7.23 -5.98
C GLN A 61 -0.05 -6.67 -4.92
N LEU A 62 -0.52 -5.44 -5.13
CA LEU A 62 -1.48 -4.79 -4.27
C LEU A 62 -2.72 -4.45 -5.10
N THR A 63 -3.85 -5.00 -4.70
CA THR A 63 -5.16 -4.70 -5.26
C THR A 63 -6.00 -4.05 -4.20
N ILE A 64 -6.53 -2.85 -4.46
CA ILE A 64 -7.50 -2.19 -3.60
C ILE A 64 -8.80 -2.07 -4.38
N GLN A 65 -9.86 -2.68 -3.87
CA GLN A 65 -11.18 -2.64 -4.46
C GLN A 65 -12.07 -1.74 -3.63
N SER A 66 -12.68 -0.75 -4.28
CA SER A 66 -13.63 0.17 -3.69
C SER A 66 -14.93 0.17 -4.50
N TYR A 67 -15.99 0.76 -3.95
CA TYR A 67 -17.30 0.82 -4.60
C TYR A 67 -17.19 1.53 -5.97
N GLY A 68 -17.19 0.74 -7.05
CA GLY A 68 -17.10 1.23 -8.44
C GLY A 68 -15.70 1.51 -8.98
N LYS A 69 -14.61 1.29 -8.23
CA LYS A 69 -13.24 1.48 -8.73
C LYS A 69 -12.29 0.42 -8.16
N LYS A 70 -11.40 -0.08 -9.01
CA LYS A 70 -10.34 -0.99 -8.62
C LYS A 70 -8.99 -0.33 -8.88
N PHE A 71 -8.15 -0.27 -7.86
CA PHE A 71 -6.76 0.15 -7.92
C PHE A 71 -5.89 -1.09 -7.92
N TYR A 72 -4.89 -1.12 -8.81
CA TYR A 72 -4.03 -2.27 -8.97
C TYR A 72 -2.60 -1.81 -9.20
N ALA A 73 -1.68 -2.35 -8.41
CA ALA A 73 -0.26 -2.11 -8.52
C ALA A 73 0.50 -3.44 -8.51
N LYS A 74 1.54 -3.52 -9.34
CA LYS A 74 2.44 -4.68 -9.39
C LYS A 74 3.86 -4.22 -9.61
N LYS A 75 4.73 -4.53 -8.66
CA LYS A 75 6.14 -4.09 -8.68
C LYS A 75 7.07 -5.23 -8.32
N VAL A 76 8.31 -5.10 -8.77
CA VAL A 76 9.38 -6.06 -8.53
C VAL A 76 10.55 -5.31 -7.94
N ALA A 77 11.08 -5.81 -6.82
CA ALA A 77 12.27 -5.23 -6.19
C ALA A 77 13.08 -6.30 -5.46
N HIS A 78 14.32 -5.97 -5.10
CA HIS A 78 15.23 -6.89 -4.40
C HIS A 78 14.85 -7.12 -2.93
N THR A 79 14.03 -6.26 -2.34
CA THR A 79 13.56 -6.40 -0.96
C THR A 79 12.04 -6.26 -0.86
N PRO A 80 11.38 -6.97 0.07
CA PRO A 80 9.94 -6.89 0.24
C PRO A 80 9.47 -5.49 0.67
N TYR A 81 10.27 -4.79 1.47
CA TYR A 81 9.97 -3.42 1.89
C TYR A 81 10.04 -2.42 0.74
N LEU A 82 11.06 -2.51 -0.11
CA LEU A 82 11.17 -1.66 -1.30
C LEU A 82 10.01 -1.97 -2.26
N THR A 83 9.70 -3.25 -2.45
CA THR A 83 8.57 -3.70 -3.25
C THR A 83 7.27 -3.09 -2.76
N PHE A 84 7.01 -3.12 -1.44
CA PHE A 84 5.83 -2.48 -0.85
C PHE A 84 5.81 -0.97 -1.09
N THR A 85 6.94 -0.28 -0.93
CA THR A 85 7.03 1.17 -1.11
C THR A 85 6.69 1.55 -2.56
N LEU A 86 7.19 0.81 -3.55
CA LEU A 86 6.85 1.04 -4.95
C LEU A 86 5.37 0.76 -5.26
N LEU A 87 4.76 -0.21 -4.58
CA LEU A 87 3.32 -0.45 -4.69
C LEU A 87 2.51 0.68 -4.05
N GLU A 88 2.94 1.16 -2.89
CA GLU A 88 2.32 2.27 -2.16
C GLU A 88 2.29 3.54 -3.03
N ASP A 89 3.43 3.91 -3.62
CA ASP A 89 3.54 5.09 -4.49
C ASP A 89 2.62 4.98 -5.72
N GLU A 90 2.60 3.82 -6.38
CA GLU A 90 1.75 3.62 -7.56
C GLU A 90 0.25 3.66 -7.23
N ILE A 91 -0.16 3.12 -6.07
CA ILE A 91 -1.54 3.23 -5.62
C ILE A 91 -1.88 4.67 -5.23
N ASP A 92 -0.99 5.38 -4.56
CA ASP A 92 -1.22 6.77 -4.16
C ASP A 92 -1.41 7.68 -5.38
N ASP A 93 -0.61 7.49 -6.43
CA ASP A 93 -0.80 8.16 -7.72
C ASP A 93 -2.17 7.87 -8.34
N GLN A 94 -2.61 6.61 -8.32
CA GLN A 94 -3.94 6.26 -8.82
C GLN A 94 -5.07 6.86 -7.96
N LEU A 95 -4.90 6.90 -6.64
CA LEU A 95 -5.83 7.53 -5.70
C LEU A 95 -5.90 9.04 -5.93
N LEU A 96 -4.76 9.72 -6.12
CA LEU A 96 -4.68 11.15 -6.42
C LEU A 96 -5.34 11.46 -7.76
N LYS A 97 -5.08 10.66 -8.79
CA LYS A 97 -5.73 10.80 -10.10
C LYS A 97 -7.24 10.62 -9.98
N TRP A 98 -7.70 9.60 -9.26
CA TRP A 98 -9.12 9.36 -9.02
C TRP A 98 -9.78 10.50 -8.23
N LYS A 99 -9.12 11.00 -7.17
CA LYS A 99 -9.60 12.17 -6.41
C LYS A 99 -9.74 13.36 -7.36
N ARG A 100 -8.72 13.65 -8.16
CA ARG A 100 -8.74 14.76 -9.13
C ARG A 100 -9.88 14.61 -10.15
N GLU A 101 -10.07 13.43 -10.73
CA GLU A 101 -11.17 13.16 -11.68
C GLU A 101 -12.54 13.36 -11.02
N ARG A 102 -12.73 12.87 -9.79
CA ARG A 102 -14.00 13.00 -9.06
C ARG A 102 -14.32 14.46 -8.73
N PHE A 103 -13.34 15.21 -8.22
CA PHE A 103 -13.54 16.61 -7.82
C PHE A 103 -13.60 17.55 -9.03
N SER A 104 -12.77 17.33 -10.06
CA SER A 104 -12.78 18.14 -11.29
C SER A 104 -14.11 18.01 -12.04
N ASN A 105 -14.67 16.79 -12.13
CA ASN A 105 -15.99 16.60 -12.71
C ASN A 105 -17.09 17.23 -11.85
N SER A 106 -16.92 17.28 -10.54
CA SER A 106 -17.87 17.96 -9.64
C SER A 106 -17.87 19.48 -9.84
N LEU A 107 -16.71 20.10 -10.04
CA LEU A 107 -16.59 21.53 -10.37
C LEU A 107 -17.19 21.86 -11.73
N ALA A 108 -16.88 21.07 -12.77
CA ALA A 108 -17.45 21.24 -14.11
C ALA A 108 -18.99 21.16 -14.08
N LYS A 109 -19.56 20.25 -13.27
CA LYS A 109 -21.01 20.11 -13.10
C LYS A 109 -21.66 21.31 -12.40
N ASN A 110 -20.95 21.97 -11.49
CA ASN A 110 -21.43 23.15 -10.77
C ASN A 110 -21.29 24.45 -11.60
N LEU A 111 -20.31 24.53 -12.51
CA LEU A 111 -20.13 25.65 -13.43
C LEU A 111 -21.15 25.64 -14.60
N SER A 112 -21.76 24.49 -14.90
CA SER A 112 -22.87 24.36 -15.84
C SER A 112 -24.26 24.59 -15.20
N GLY A 113 -24.34 25.37 -14.11
CA GLY A 113 -25.60 25.86 -13.55
C GLY A 113 -26.41 26.65 -14.60
N PRO A 114 -27.75 26.74 -14.45
CA PRO A 114 -28.63 27.22 -15.50
C PRO A 114 -28.19 28.60 -15.95
N ARG A 115 -27.95 28.74 -17.26
CA ARG A 115 -27.86 30.05 -17.91
C ARG A 115 -29.18 30.75 -17.60
N VAL A 116 -29.12 31.73 -16.69
CA VAL A 116 -30.20 32.70 -16.52
C VAL A 116 -30.40 33.38 -17.88
N ALA A 117 -31.61 33.19 -18.41
CA ALA A 117 -32.06 33.76 -19.68
C ALA A 117 -32.34 35.26 -19.54
#